data_AF-A0A852R974-F1
#
_entry.id   AF-A0A852R974-F1
#
_cell.length_a   1.000
_cell.length_b   1.000
_cell.length_c   1.000
_cell.angle_alpha   90.00
_cell.angle_beta   90.00
_cell.angle_gamma   90.00
#
_symmetry.space_group_name_H-M   'P 1'
#
loop_
_entity.id
_entity.type
_entity.pdbx_description
1 polymer ?
#
loop_
_entity_poly.entity_id
_entity_poly.type
_entity_poly.pdbx_seq_one_letter_code
_entity_poly.pdbx_strand_id
1 'polypeptide(L)'
;MAKDSSKVWSAFSLVAALGAAAVAKKGLDTSWRAATGKQPPANPADPDVDVWEAVAWAAASGTFVALAKMLAQRRAAGYYLKSTGQLPPGLRKGEA
;
A
#
# COMPACT_ATOMS: atom_id res chain seq x y z
N MET A 1 0.80 23.37 -25.48
CA MET A 1 1.37 23.35 -24.11
C MET A 1 0.90 22.08 -23.40
N ALA A 2 1.70 20.99 -23.37
CA ALA A 2 1.32 19.75 -22.67
C ALA A 2 2.51 18.85 -22.25
N LYS A 3 3.76 19.34 -22.38
CA LYS A 3 4.97 18.54 -22.12
C LYS A 3 5.65 18.87 -20.78
N ASP A 4 5.34 20.03 -20.20
CA ASP A 4 5.88 20.46 -18.89
C ASP A 4 5.00 19.99 -17.72
N SER A 5 3.67 20.05 -17.88
CA SER A 5 2.73 19.52 -16.87
C SER A 5 2.91 18.03 -16.62
N SER A 6 3.25 17.25 -17.66
CA SER A 6 3.44 15.80 -17.54
C SER A 6 4.73 15.45 -16.79
N LYS A 7 5.81 16.22 -16.94
CA LYS A 7 7.05 16.02 -16.16
C LYS A 7 6.92 16.47 -14.71
N VAL A 8 6.34 17.65 -14.47
CA VAL A 8 6.07 18.15 -13.11
C VAL A 8 5.12 17.21 -12.37
N TRP A 9 4.07 16.73 -13.04
CA TRP A 9 3.15 15.75 -12.49
C TRP A 9 3.83 14.40 -12.20
N SER A 10 4.70 13.91 -13.11
CA SER A 10 5.44 12.66 -12.90
C SER A 10 6.42 12.77 -11.73
N ALA A 11 7.16 13.89 -11.64
CA ALA A 11 8.07 14.17 -10.54
C ALA A 11 7.32 14.27 -9.20
N PHE A 12 6.20 14.99 -9.17
CA PHE A 12 5.34 15.08 -8.00
C PHE A 12 4.80 13.71 -7.59
N SER A 13 4.31 12.92 -8.54
CA SER A 13 3.79 11.57 -8.29
C SER A 13 4.88 10.64 -7.72
N LEU A 14 6.11 10.73 -8.25
CA LEU A 14 7.24 9.98 -7.74
C LEU A 14 7.56 10.40 -6.30
N VAL A 15 7.68 11.70 -6.02
CA VAL A 15 7.94 12.21 -4.66
C VAL A 15 6.83 11.78 -3.69
N ALA A 16 5.57 11.87 -4.11
CA ALA A 16 4.44 11.43 -3.32
C ALA A 16 4.48 9.92 -3.05
N ALA A 17 4.81 9.10 -4.06
CA ALA A 17 4.95 7.66 -3.91
C ALA A 17 6.09 7.30 -2.95
N LEU A 18 7.25 7.96 -3.08
CA LEU A 18 8.40 7.77 -2.18
C LEU A 18 8.06 8.19 -0.74
N GLY A 19 7.39 9.34 -0.56
CA GLY A 19 6.94 9.80 0.75
C GLY A 19 5.94 8.82 1.39
N ALA A 20 4.95 8.36 0.62
CA ALA A 20 4.00 7.36 1.09
C ALA A 20 4.68 6.05 1.47
N ALA A 21 5.63 5.58 0.66
CA ALA A 21 6.41 4.38 0.96
C ALA A 21 7.25 4.53 2.25
N ALA A 22 7.89 5.70 2.46
CA ALA A 22 8.66 5.97 3.66
C ALA A 22 7.80 5.98 4.94
N VAL A 23 6.63 6.62 4.88
CA VAL A 23 5.67 6.64 6.00
C VAL A 23 5.13 5.25 6.28
N ALA A 24 4.74 4.51 5.24
CA ALA A 24 4.25 3.14 5.37
C ALA A 24 5.30 2.22 6.00
N LYS A 25 6.56 2.30 5.54
CA LYS A 25 7.68 1.54 6.11
C LYS A 25 7.88 1.85 7.58
N LYS A 26 7.90 3.13 7.95
CA LYS A 26 8.07 3.54 9.35
C LYS A 26 6.92 3.06 10.24
N GLY A 27 5.69 3.08 9.74
CA GLY A 27 4.51 2.56 10.42
C GLY A 27 4.60 1.05 10.66
N LEU A 28 4.93 0.29 9.62
CA LEU A 28 5.15 -1.16 9.71
C LEU A 28 6.26 -1.48 10.70
N ASP A 29 7.42 -0.84 10.57
CA ASP A 29 8.59 -1.09 11.43
C ASP A 29 8.27 -0.80 12.92
N THR A 30 7.51 0.26 13.19
CA THR A 30 7.07 0.63 14.55
C THR A 30 6.05 -0.36 15.10
N SER A 31 5.04 -0.73 14.29
CA SER A 31 4.00 -1.66 14.69
C SER A 31 4.56 -3.04 15.04
N TRP A 32 5.54 -3.52 14.28
CA TRP A 32 6.19 -4.80 14.52
C TRP A 32 7.06 -4.76 15.77
N ARG A 33 7.87 -3.71 15.96
CA ARG A 33 8.64 -3.52 17.19
C ARG A 33 7.74 -3.46 18.41
N ALA A 34 6.60 -2.78 18.33
CA ALA A 34 5.64 -2.72 19.42
C ALA A 34 5.01 -4.09 19.74
N ALA A 35 4.71 -4.89 18.72
CA ALA A 35 4.08 -6.20 18.90
C ALA A 35 5.05 -7.31 19.34
N THR A 36 6.29 -7.29 18.82
CA THR A 36 7.26 -8.39 18.98
C THR A 36 8.48 -8.03 19.83
N GLY A 37 8.71 -6.73 20.11
CA GLY A 37 9.92 -6.23 20.75
C GLY A 37 11.18 -6.31 19.89
N LYS A 38 11.09 -6.86 18.67
CA LYS A 38 12.21 -7.13 17.77
C LYS A 38 12.18 -6.22 16.55
N GLN A 39 13.34 -6.09 15.89
CA GLN A 39 13.37 -5.42 14.59
C GLN A 39 12.64 -6.29 13.55
N PRO A 40 11.89 -5.69 12.60
CA PRO A 40 11.26 -6.43 11.53
C PRO A 40 12.31 -7.19 10.72
N PRO A 41 12.05 -8.44 10.29
CA PRO A 41 12.92 -9.15 9.36
C PRO A 41 12.88 -8.39 8.04
N ALA A 42 13.83 -7.46 7.89
CA ALA A 42 13.89 -6.50 6.80
C ALA A 42 14.39 -7.12 5.50
N ASN A 43 14.98 -8.31 5.58
CA ASN A 43 15.53 -9.02 4.46
C ASN A 43 15.20 -10.52 4.55
N PRO A 44 14.20 -11.01 3.81
CA PRO A 44 13.88 -12.44 3.74
C PRO A 44 15.01 -13.32 3.17
N ALA A 45 16.02 -12.70 2.54
CA ALA A 45 17.22 -13.39 2.04
C ALA A 45 18.37 -13.39 3.05
N ASP A 46 18.16 -12.85 4.25
CA ASP A 46 19.12 -12.91 5.33
C ASP A 46 19.15 -14.34 5.91
N PRO A 47 20.28 -15.06 5.82
CA PRO A 47 20.38 -16.45 6.28
C PRO A 47 20.23 -16.60 7.81
N ASP A 48 20.34 -15.50 8.56
CA ASP A 48 20.17 -15.48 10.02
C ASP A 48 18.70 -15.30 10.44
N VAL A 49 17.76 -15.15 9.49
CA VAL A 49 16.32 -15.10 9.77
C VAL A 49 15.72 -16.50 9.68
N ASP A 50 15.07 -16.95 10.74
CA ASP A 50 14.33 -18.21 10.73
C ASP A 50 13.26 -18.18 9.63
N VAL A 51 13.26 -19.20 8.76
CA VAL A 51 12.33 -19.31 7.63
C VAL A 51 10.87 -19.15 8.06
N TRP A 52 10.53 -19.66 9.25
CA TRP A 52 9.19 -19.52 9.81
C TRP A 52 8.84 -18.08 10.22
N GLU A 53 9.78 -17.32 10.78
CA GLU A 53 9.58 -15.89 11.08
C GLU A 53 9.37 -15.09 9.79
N ALA A 54 10.13 -15.39 8.73
CA ALA A 54 9.96 -14.76 7.42
C ALA A 54 8.56 -15.06 6.81
N VAL A 55 8.11 -16.32 6.89
CA VAL A 55 6.77 -16.73 6.41
C VAL A 55 5.67 -16.03 7.21
N ALA A 56 5.77 -16.01 8.55
CA ALA A 56 4.79 -15.35 9.40
C ALA A 56 4.69 -13.85 9.12
N TRP A 57 5.84 -13.18 8.95
CA TRP A 57 5.91 -11.77 8.58
C TRP A 57 5.31 -11.50 7.20
N ALA A 58 5.64 -12.34 6.21
CA ALA A 58 5.12 -12.21 4.85
C ALA A 58 3.59 -12.42 4.80
N ALA A 59 3.08 -13.43 5.50
CA ALA A 59 1.64 -13.70 5.57
C ALA A 59 0.89 -12.56 6.28
N ALA A 60 1.40 -12.09 7.41
CA ALA A 60 0.79 -10.98 8.15
C ALA A 60 0.80 -9.68 7.34
N SER A 61 1.96 -9.30 6.81
CA SER A 61 2.12 -8.07 6.04
C SER A 61 1.33 -8.12 4.73
N GLY A 62 1.37 -9.26 4.01
CA GLY A 62 0.63 -9.46 2.77
C GLY A 62 -0.89 -9.36 2.98
N THR A 63 -1.40 -10.01 4.02
CA THR A 63 -2.83 -9.95 4.38
C THR A 63 -3.25 -8.53 4.73
N PHE A 64 -2.45 -7.84 5.55
CA PHE A 64 -2.71 -6.46 5.94
C PHE A 64 -2.76 -5.51 4.74
N VAL A 65 -1.78 -5.60 3.83
CA VAL A 65 -1.71 -4.78 2.62
C VAL A 65 -2.91 -5.06 1.71
N ALA A 66 -3.30 -6.32 1.53
CA ALA A 66 -4.46 -6.70 0.73
C ALA A 66 -5.76 -6.08 1.28
N LEU A 67 -5.98 -6.18 2.60
CA LEU A 67 -7.13 -5.58 3.27
C LEU A 67 -7.12 -4.05 3.17
N ALA A 68 -5.97 -3.42 3.38
CA ALA A 68 -5.81 -1.97 3.25
C ALA A 68 -6.15 -1.50 1.83
N LYS A 69 -5.64 -2.20 0.81
CA LYS A 69 -5.94 -1.91 -0.60
C LYS A 69 -7.44 -2.06 -0.89
N MET A 70 -8.07 -3.14 -0.42
CA MET A 70 -9.51 -3.38 -0.59
C MET A 70 -10.33 -2.24 0.05
N LEU A 71 -10.03 -1.86 1.29
CA LEU A 71 -10.72 -0.78 1.99
C LEU A 71 -10.52 0.57 1.30
N ALA A 72 -9.30 0.87 0.86
CA ALA A 72 -8.99 2.10 0.13
C ALA A 72 -9.77 2.18 -1.18
N GLN A 73 -9.80 1.11 -1.98
CA GLN A 73 -10.60 1.05 -3.21
C GLN A 73 -12.09 1.21 -2.94
N ARG A 74 -12.61 0.57 -1.89
CA ARG A 74 -14.03 0.68 -1.49
C ARG A 74 -14.38 2.11 -1.07
N ARG A 75 -13.51 2.78 -0.31
CA ARG A 75 -13.69 4.18 0.09
C ARG A 75 -13.58 5.14 -1.10
N ALA A 76 -12.61 4.93 -1.98
CA ALA A 76 -12.47 5.72 -3.20
C ALA A 76 -13.71 5.61 -4.09
N ALA A 77 -14.23 4.38 -4.29
CA ALA A 77 -15.46 4.15 -5.04
C ALA A 77 -16.67 4.83 -4.38
N GLY A 78 -16.82 4.71 -3.05
CA GLY A 78 -17.88 5.38 -2.29
C GLY A 78 -17.78 6.90 -2.32
N TYR A 79 -16.57 7.46 -2.24
CA TYR A 79 -16.34 8.90 -2.33
C TYR A 79 -16.65 9.42 -3.73
N TYR A 80 -16.21 8.73 -4.78
CA TYR A 80 -16.51 9.05 -6.17
C TYR A 80 -18.02 9.00 -6.43
N LEU A 81 -18.71 7.96 -5.96
CA LEU A 81 -20.16 7.86 -5.99
C LEU A 81 -20.86 9.05 -5.33
N LYS A 82 -20.43 9.40 -4.12
CA LYS A 82 -21.03 10.50 -3.34
C LYS A 82 -20.75 11.88 -3.93
N SER A 83 -19.65 12.04 -4.67
CA SER A 83 -19.23 13.31 -5.26
C SER A 83 -19.69 13.51 -6.71
N THR A 84 -19.88 12.44 -7.49
CA THR A 84 -20.25 12.52 -8.92
C THR A 84 -21.63 11.96 -9.24
N GLY A 85 -22.29 11.25 -8.31
CA GLY A 85 -23.60 10.63 -8.53
C GLY A 85 -23.59 9.45 -9.51
N GLN A 86 -22.43 9.07 -10.06
CA GLN A 86 -22.28 7.95 -10.99
C GLN A 86 -21.17 6.98 -10.51
N LEU A 87 -21.36 5.68 -10.75
CA LEU A 87 -20.34 4.67 -10.46
C LEU A 87 -19.06 4.93 -11.30
N PRO A 88 -17.84 4.80 -10.73
CA PRO A 88 -16.60 4.91 -11.49
C PRO A 88 -16.58 3.93 -12.68
N PRO A 89 -16.09 4.35 -13.87
CA PRO A 89 -15.98 3.45 -15.03
C PRO A 89 -15.02 2.30 -14.69
N GLY A 90 -15.57 1.10 -14.52
CA GLY A 90 -14.85 -0.12 -14.10
C GLY A 90 -15.60 -1.01 -13.11
N LEU A 91 -16.53 -0.45 -12.32
CA LEU A 91 -17.40 -1.22 -11.39
C LEU A 91 -18.76 -1.61 -12.01
N ARG A 92 -19.03 -1.19 -13.25
CA ARG A 92 -20.30 -1.41 -13.95
C ARG A 92 -20.45 -2.81 -14.54
N LYS A 93 -19.39 -3.61 -14.59
CA LYS A 93 -19.41 -4.96 -15.15
C LYS A 93 -18.73 -5.92 -14.18
N GLY A 94 -19.49 -6.40 -13.21
CA GLY A 94 -19.25 -7.74 -12.69
C GLY A 94 -19.62 -8.71 -13.80
N GLU A 95 -18.63 -9.32 -14.43
CA GLU A 95 -18.82 -10.57 -15.15
C GLU A 95 -17.75 -11.51 -14.59
N ALA A 96 -18.24 -12.63 -14.04
CA ALA A 96 -17.46 -13.74 -13.53
C ALA A 96 -16.72 -14.45 -14.67
#